data_AF-A0A356NCS5-F1
#
_entry.id   AF-A0A356NCS5-F1
#
_cell.length_a   1.000
_cell.length_b   1.000
_cell.length_c   1.000
_cell.angle_alpha   90.00
_cell.angle_beta   90.00
_cell.angle_gamma   90.00
#
_symmetry.space_group_name_H-M   'P 1'
#
loop_
_entity.id
_entity.type
_entity.pdbx_description
1 polymer ?
#
loop_
_entity_poly.entity_id
_entity_poly.type
_entity_poly.pdbx_seq_one_letter_code
_entity_poly.pdbx_strand_id
1 'polypeptide(L)'
;QPQDLNLLQGLVSGLGHPLLGWDHLVFLLAIVVITALTTRRWVLPLLVVGLAGSGLAALLGATPEPGLGLALELVVSLSIVAAGLVHGGFLPARLLLPLMGVHGFLLGESMIGAEPTPLAAYVLGLFLSQGALLLLVTALLARFGSILALLRKLRMATTILLAALGVFWTVETLWG
;
A
#
# COMPACT_ATOMS: atom_id res chain seq x y z
N GLN A 1 27.84 -2.29 -0.20
CA GLN A 1 28.08 -3.09 -1.42
C GLN A 1 26.75 -3.20 -2.15
N PRO A 2 26.69 -3.06 -3.49
CA PRO A 2 25.47 -3.38 -4.22
C PRO A 2 25.08 -4.82 -3.88
N GLN A 3 23.81 -5.05 -3.59
CA GLN A 3 23.34 -6.41 -3.35
C GLN A 3 23.42 -7.16 -4.68
N ASP A 4 24.12 -8.29 -4.73
CA ASP A 4 24.18 -9.20 -5.89
C ASP A 4 22.83 -9.92 -6.06
N LEU A 5 21.78 -9.15 -6.33
CA LEU A 5 20.46 -9.67 -6.61
C LEU A 5 20.41 -10.12 -8.06
N ASN A 6 20.06 -11.38 -8.29
CA ASN A 6 19.71 -11.85 -9.62
C ASN A 6 18.23 -11.56 -9.93
N LEU A 7 17.84 -11.74 -11.19
CA LEU A 7 16.47 -11.53 -11.68
C LEU A 7 15.42 -12.27 -10.82
N LEU A 8 15.71 -13.52 -10.46
CA LEU A 8 14.79 -14.38 -9.72
C LEU A 8 14.62 -13.89 -8.28
N GLN A 9 15.70 -13.47 -7.63
CA GLN A 9 15.68 -12.86 -6.30
C GLN A 9 14.93 -11.54 -6.29
N GLY A 10 15.13 -10.68 -7.29
CA GLY A 10 14.35 -9.46 -7.47
C GLY A 10 12.85 -9.76 -7.58
N LEU A 11 12.47 -10.70 -8.45
CA LEU A 11 11.08 -11.10 -8.66
C LEU A 11 10.44 -11.67 -7.38
N VAL A 12 11.10 -12.61 -6.71
CA VAL A 12 10.61 -13.23 -5.48
C VAL A 12 10.50 -12.20 -4.36
N SER A 13 11.47 -11.29 -4.25
CA SER A 13 11.42 -10.17 -3.31
C SER A 13 10.17 -9.32 -3.57
N GLY A 14 9.92 -8.92 -4.81
CA GLY A 14 8.73 -8.13 -5.16
C GLY A 14 7.40 -8.84 -4.92
N LEU A 15 7.37 -10.17 -5.13
CA LEU A 15 6.19 -10.98 -4.83
C LEU A 15 5.93 -11.10 -3.32
N GLY A 16 6.99 -11.23 -2.52
CA GLY A 16 6.93 -11.40 -1.07
C GLY A 16 6.87 -10.10 -0.27
N HIS A 17 7.26 -8.97 -0.87
CA HIS A 17 7.31 -7.67 -0.20
C HIS A 17 6.01 -7.25 0.52
N PRO A 18 4.80 -7.49 -0.04
CA PRO A 18 3.55 -7.16 0.63
C PRO A 18 3.29 -7.96 1.92
N LEU A 19 4.07 -9.01 2.16
CA LEU A 19 3.96 -9.92 3.30
C LEU A 19 4.97 -9.58 4.42
N LEU A 20 5.80 -8.54 4.26
CA LEU A 20 6.91 -8.22 5.17
C LEU A 20 6.53 -7.42 6.42
N GLY A 21 5.25 -7.45 6.84
CA GLY A 21 4.80 -6.79 8.06
C GLY A 21 3.28 -6.85 8.20
N TRP A 22 2.81 -7.01 9.45
CA TRP A 22 1.37 -7.05 9.73
C TRP A 22 0.68 -5.71 9.48
N ASP A 23 1.38 -4.61 9.75
CA ASP A 23 1.00 -3.23 9.48
C ASP A 23 0.76 -2.97 7.98
N HIS A 24 1.72 -3.38 7.13
CA HIS A 24 1.64 -3.25 5.68
C HIS A 24 0.50 -4.09 5.10
N LEU A 25 0.33 -5.32 5.60
CA LEU A 25 -0.76 -6.19 5.16
C LEU A 25 -2.14 -5.62 5.51
N VAL A 26 -2.30 -5.04 6.71
CA VAL A 26 -3.56 -4.41 7.13
C VAL A 26 -3.85 -3.15 6.33
N PHE A 27 -2.85 -2.28 6.10
CA PHE A 27 -2.98 -1.13 5.20
C PHE A 27 -3.40 -1.58 3.80
N LEU A 28 -2.73 -2.60 3.26
CA LEU A 28 -2.98 -3.11 1.93
C LEU A 28 -4.38 -3.72 1.81
N LEU A 29 -4.82 -4.48 2.81
CA LEU A 29 -6.17 -5.02 2.85
C LEU A 29 -7.20 -3.90 2.94
N ALA A 30 -6.96 -2.87 3.77
CA ALA A 30 -7.83 -1.71 3.89
C ALA A 30 -7.95 -0.97 2.57
N ILE A 31 -6.84 -0.62 1.90
CA ILE A 31 -6.88 0.09 0.62
C ILE A 31 -7.55 -0.76 -0.46
N VAL A 32 -7.29 -2.07 -0.52
CA VAL A 32 -7.90 -2.98 -1.51
C VAL A 32 -9.41 -3.08 -1.29
N VAL A 33 -9.86 -3.28 -0.04
CA VAL A 33 -11.29 -3.33 0.30
C VAL A 33 -11.96 -1.99 -0.01
N ILE A 34 -11.37 -0.87 0.38
CA ILE A 34 -11.93 0.47 0.09
C ILE A 34 -12.04 0.69 -1.41
N THR A 35 -10.98 0.37 -2.17
CA THR A 35 -10.96 0.57 -3.62
C THR A 35 -11.98 -0.33 -4.31
N ALA A 36 -12.15 -1.58 -3.85
CA ALA A 36 -13.18 -2.50 -4.34
C ALA A 36 -14.61 -2.02 -4.01
N LEU A 37 -14.83 -1.39 -2.85
CA LEU A 37 -16.15 -0.93 -2.38
C LEU A 37 -16.56 0.44 -2.92
N THR A 38 -15.60 1.34 -3.19
CA THR A 38 -15.90 2.76 -3.44
C THR A 38 -15.34 3.31 -4.75
N THR A 39 -14.17 2.83 -5.18
CA THR A 39 -13.37 3.56 -6.18
C THR A 39 -12.63 2.65 -7.14
N ARG A 40 -13.35 1.72 -7.77
CA ARG A 40 -12.80 0.81 -8.79
C ARG A 40 -12.02 1.50 -9.91
N ARG A 41 -12.38 2.74 -10.26
CA ARG A 41 -11.66 3.58 -11.24
C ARG A 41 -10.28 4.07 -10.77
N TRP A 42 -10.01 4.07 -9.47
CA TRP A 42 -8.75 4.52 -8.88
C TRP A 42 -7.73 3.38 -8.69
N VAL A 43 -8.13 2.14 -8.92
CA VAL A 43 -7.26 0.95 -8.89
C VAL A 43 -5.96 1.15 -9.67
N LEU A 44 -6.06 1.39 -10.98
CA LEU A 44 -4.89 1.48 -11.85
C LEU A 44 -4.05 2.72 -11.50
N PRO A 45 -4.64 3.91 -11.29
CA PRO A 45 -3.89 5.08 -10.82
C PRO A 45 -3.11 4.82 -9.54
N LEU A 46 -3.71 4.20 -8.52
CA LEU A 46 -3.04 3.93 -7.25
C LEU A 46 -1.91 2.92 -7.43
N LEU A 47 -2.14 1.83 -8.17
CA LEU A 47 -1.09 0.84 -8.44
C LEU A 47 0.09 1.47 -9.20
N VAL A 48 -0.17 2.24 -10.25
CA VAL A 48 0.87 2.92 -11.04
C VAL A 48 1.65 3.90 -10.18
N VAL A 49 0.97 4.72 -9.38
CA VAL A 49 1.62 5.71 -8.52
C VAL A 49 2.46 5.05 -7.41
N GLY A 50 1.99 3.94 -6.84
CA GLY A 50 2.78 3.15 -5.88
C GLY A 50 4.05 2.57 -6.51
N LEU A 51 3.93 1.91 -7.67
CA LEU A 51 5.09 1.35 -8.38
C LEU A 51 6.07 2.46 -8.83
N ALA A 52 5.54 3.60 -9.27
CA ALA A 52 6.36 4.75 -9.64
C ALA A 52 7.13 5.30 -8.43
N GLY A 53 6.49 5.36 -7.26
CA GLY A 53 7.16 5.67 -5.99
C GLY A 53 8.33 4.73 -5.75
N SER A 54 8.12 3.42 -5.82
CA SER A 54 9.17 2.41 -5.57
C SER A 54 10.33 2.53 -6.54
N GLY A 55 10.04 2.72 -7.83
CA GLY A 55 11.07 2.96 -8.84
C GLY A 55 11.84 4.26 -8.58
N LEU A 56 11.15 5.33 -8.17
CA LEU A 56 11.76 6.62 -7.90
C LEU A 56 12.75 6.55 -6.72
N ALA A 57 12.40 5.85 -5.63
CA ALA A 57 13.31 5.68 -4.49
C ALA A 57 14.60 4.95 -4.88
N ALA A 58 14.46 3.87 -5.65
CA ALA A 58 15.60 3.10 -6.15
C ALA A 58 16.50 3.93 -7.09
N LEU A 59 15.89 4.74 -7.97
CA LEU A 59 16.61 5.61 -8.92
C LEU A 59 17.34 6.77 -8.23
N LEU A 60 16.72 7.38 -7.22
CA LEU A 60 17.34 8.49 -6.49
C LEU A 60 18.43 8.02 -5.53
N GLY A 61 18.52 6.71 -5.27
CA GLY A 61 19.37 6.18 -4.19
C GLY A 61 19.04 6.82 -2.85
N ALA A 62 17.79 7.26 -2.68
CA ALA A 62 17.36 8.07 -1.55
C ALA A 62 17.25 7.15 -0.34
N THR A 63 18.35 7.01 0.39
CA THR A 63 18.30 6.37 1.70
C THR A 63 17.57 7.32 2.63
N PRO A 64 16.54 6.87 3.36
CA PRO A 64 15.99 7.66 4.43
C PRO A 64 17.14 7.95 5.41
N GLU A 65 17.41 9.23 5.65
CA GLU A 65 18.31 9.68 6.71
C GLU A 65 18.01 8.89 8.00
N PRO A 66 19.04 8.49 8.77
CA PRO A 66 18.85 7.82 10.05
C PRO A 66 17.93 8.68 10.94
N GLY A 67 16.68 8.24 11.12
CA GLY A 67 15.63 9.00 11.82
C GLY A 67 14.29 9.12 11.08
N LEU A 68 14.23 8.79 9.79
CA LEU A 68 12.98 8.81 9.01
C LEU A 68 12.05 7.60 9.26
N GLY A 69 12.46 6.61 10.05
CA GLY A 69 11.62 5.47 10.41
C GLY A 69 10.28 5.89 11.04
N LEU A 70 10.32 6.90 11.92
CA LEU A 70 9.10 7.47 12.50
C LEU A 70 8.19 8.09 11.42
N ALA A 71 8.77 8.82 10.47
CA ALA A 71 8.00 9.41 9.37
C ALA A 71 7.38 8.33 8.47
N LEU A 72 8.08 7.20 8.28
CA LEU A 72 7.59 6.02 7.56
C LEU A 72 6.30 5.49 8.19
N GLU A 73 6.37 5.18 9.47
CA GLU A 73 5.28 4.60 10.25
C GLU A 73 4.10 5.57 10.36
N LEU A 74 4.39 6.87 10.47
CA LEU A 74 3.37 7.92 10.43
C LEU A 74 2.66 8.00 9.08
N VAL A 75 3.38 7.92 7.96
CA VAL A 75 2.76 7.92 6.62
C VAL A 75 1.85 6.70 6.46
N VAL A 76 2.32 5.52 6.87
CA VAL A 76 1.52 4.28 6.80
C VAL A 76 0.26 4.41 7.66
N SER A 77 0.38 4.79 8.93
CA SER A 77 -0.77 4.92 9.84
C SER A 77 -1.77 6.01 9.39
N LEU A 78 -1.29 7.18 8.97
CA LEU A 78 -2.14 8.25 8.45
C LEU A 78 -2.82 7.88 7.13
N SER A 79 -2.18 7.05 6.30
CA SER A 79 -2.79 6.58 5.06
C SER A 79 -4.00 5.67 5.32
N ILE A 80 -4.03 4.92 6.42
CA ILE A 80 -5.20 4.13 6.86
C ILE A 80 -6.35 5.06 7.25
N VAL A 81 -6.05 6.15 7.99
CA VAL A 81 -7.06 7.17 8.33
C VAL A 81 -7.66 7.79 7.07
N ALA A 82 -6.80 8.23 6.15
CA ALA A 82 -7.24 8.82 4.89
C ALA A 82 -8.06 7.84 4.05
N ALA A 83 -7.67 6.57 4.00
CA ALA A 83 -8.39 5.50 3.32
C ALA A 83 -9.80 5.34 3.93
N GLY A 84 -9.91 5.27 5.26
CA GLY A 84 -11.19 5.22 5.96
C GLY A 84 -12.10 6.42 5.64
N LEU A 85 -11.55 7.64 5.67
CA LEU A 85 -12.30 8.86 5.36
C LEU A 85 -12.75 8.94 3.89
N VAL A 86 -11.94 8.45 2.94
CA VAL A 86 -12.33 8.31 1.54
C VAL A 86 -13.47 7.32 1.40
N HIS A 87 -13.41 6.18 2.10
CA HIS A 87 -14.47 5.17 2.12
C HIS A 87 -15.81 5.71 2.64
N GLY A 88 -15.77 6.51 3.71
CA GLY A 88 -16.94 7.18 4.26
C GLY A 88 -17.51 8.30 3.38
N GLY A 89 -16.74 8.77 2.40
CA GLY A 89 -17.10 9.91 1.54
C GLY A 89 -16.77 11.28 2.13
N PHE A 90 -15.94 11.33 3.18
CA PHE A 90 -15.48 12.58 3.80
C PHE A 90 -14.31 13.21 3.06
N LEU A 91 -13.49 12.39 2.38
CA LEU A 91 -12.35 12.84 1.59
C LEU A 91 -12.46 12.37 0.13
N PRO A 92 -11.94 13.16 -0.83
CA PRO A 92 -11.91 12.72 -2.22
C PRO A 92 -10.80 11.68 -2.43
N ALA A 93 -11.11 10.62 -3.19
CA ALA A 93 -10.19 9.51 -3.44
C ALA A 93 -8.85 9.90 -4.09
N ARG A 94 -8.78 11.05 -4.77
CA ARG A 94 -7.52 11.58 -5.33
C ARG A 94 -6.44 11.80 -4.27
N LEU A 95 -6.80 11.99 -3.00
CA LEU A 95 -5.85 12.11 -1.89
C LEU A 95 -5.09 10.82 -1.61
N LEU A 96 -5.60 9.67 -2.07
CA LEU A 96 -4.88 8.39 -1.95
C LEU A 96 -3.67 8.31 -2.90
N LEU A 97 -3.63 9.09 -3.98
CA LEU A 97 -2.50 9.08 -4.92
C LEU A 97 -1.18 9.47 -4.25
N PRO A 98 -1.04 10.67 -3.64
CA PRO A 98 0.22 11.04 -3.00
C PRO A 98 0.60 10.08 -1.86
N LEU A 99 -0.38 9.60 -1.09
CA LEU A 99 -0.15 8.62 -0.02
C LEU A 99 0.42 7.30 -0.56
N MET A 100 -0.16 6.79 -1.65
CA MET A 100 0.32 5.58 -2.30
C MET A 100 1.69 5.79 -2.94
N GLY A 101 1.96 6.97 -3.49
CA GLY A 101 3.26 7.33 -4.05
C GLY A 101 4.35 7.37 -3.00
N VAL A 102 4.08 8.00 -1.85
CA VAL A 102 5.00 7.98 -0.71
C VAL A 102 5.15 6.55 -0.21
N HIS A 103 4.07 5.80 0.04
CA HIS A 103 4.17 4.41 0.47
C HIS A 103 5.04 3.57 -0.48
N GLY A 104 4.80 3.69 -1.78
CA GLY A 104 5.62 3.06 -2.81
C GLY A 104 7.09 3.46 -2.74
N PHE A 105 7.38 4.76 -2.57
CA PHE A 105 8.73 5.27 -2.40
C PHE A 105 9.45 4.57 -1.25
N LEU A 106 8.80 4.48 -0.10
CA LEU A 106 9.35 3.82 1.09
C LEU A 106 9.61 2.32 0.84
N LEU A 107 8.74 1.61 0.12
CA LEU A 107 8.97 0.21 -0.28
C LEU A 107 10.18 0.05 -1.23
N GLY A 108 10.45 1.05 -2.06
CA GLY A 108 11.55 1.05 -3.03
C GLY A 108 12.94 1.13 -2.40
N GLU A 109 13.02 1.55 -1.13
CA GLU A 109 14.28 1.67 -0.39
C GLU A 109 15.03 0.35 -0.27
N SER A 110 14.29 -0.75 -0.15
CA SER A 110 14.85 -2.12 -0.08
C SER A 110 15.68 -2.50 -1.32
N MET A 111 15.52 -1.77 -2.43
CA MET A 111 16.20 -2.01 -3.70
C MET A 111 17.20 -0.90 -4.07
N ILE A 112 17.57 -0.03 -3.13
CA ILE A 112 18.60 0.98 -3.35
C ILE A 112 19.94 0.30 -3.67
N GLY A 113 20.58 0.76 -4.76
CA GLY A 113 21.84 0.19 -5.23
C GLY A 113 21.71 -1.17 -5.92
N ALA A 114 20.49 -1.64 -6.18
CA ALA A 114 20.25 -2.81 -7.01
C ALA A 114 20.55 -2.50 -8.49
N GLU A 115 21.10 -3.49 -9.20
CA GLU A 115 21.27 -3.41 -10.64
C GLU A 115 19.91 -3.23 -11.36
N PRO A 116 19.87 -2.64 -12.58
CA PRO A 116 18.60 -2.38 -13.27
C PRO A 116 17.74 -3.63 -13.49
N THR A 117 18.36 -4.78 -13.71
CA THR A 117 17.67 -6.05 -13.98
C THR A 117 16.90 -6.58 -12.76
N PRO A 118 17.52 -6.81 -11.59
CA PRO A 118 16.79 -7.21 -10.39
C PRO A 118 15.78 -6.15 -9.92
N LEU A 119 16.05 -4.86 -10.10
CA LEU A 119 15.09 -3.79 -9.80
C LEU A 119 13.82 -3.91 -10.67
N ALA A 120 13.98 -4.10 -11.98
CA ALA A 120 12.84 -4.30 -12.88
C ALA A 120 12.05 -5.57 -12.51
N ALA A 121 12.75 -6.64 -12.13
CA ALA A 121 12.12 -7.88 -11.67
C ALA A 121 11.35 -7.68 -10.36
N TYR A 122 11.89 -6.90 -9.43
CA TYR A 122 11.21 -6.51 -8.19
C TYR A 122 9.93 -5.71 -8.44
N VAL A 123 9.99 -4.68 -9.26
CA VAL A 123 8.81 -3.87 -9.63
C VAL A 123 7.76 -4.73 -10.34
N LEU A 124 8.17 -5.67 -11.19
CA LEU A 124 7.27 -6.65 -11.79
C LEU A 124 6.63 -7.56 -10.74
N GLY A 125 7.42 -8.06 -9.78
CA GLY A 125 6.92 -8.86 -8.66
C GLY A 125 5.87 -8.11 -7.84
N LEU A 126 6.13 -6.84 -7.50
CA LEU A 126 5.16 -5.95 -6.85
C LEU A 126 3.90 -5.77 -7.69
N PHE A 127 4.03 -5.49 -8.99
CA PHE A 127 2.87 -5.34 -9.86
C PHE A 127 1.99 -6.60 -9.87
N LEU A 128 2.61 -7.78 -9.98
CA LEU A 128 1.91 -9.06 -10.02
C LEU A 128 1.24 -9.39 -8.68
N SER A 129 1.95 -9.24 -7.56
CA SER A 129 1.40 -9.54 -6.23
C SER A 129 0.25 -8.60 -5.87
N GLN A 130 0.44 -7.30 -6.07
CA GLN A 130 -0.56 -6.28 -5.76
C GLN A 130 -1.77 -6.35 -6.69
N GLY A 131 -1.53 -6.55 -7.98
CA GLY A 131 -2.58 -6.78 -8.97
C GLY A 131 -3.40 -8.04 -8.65
N ALA A 132 -2.73 -9.15 -8.32
CA ALA A 132 -3.40 -10.40 -7.98
C ALA A 132 -4.24 -10.27 -6.71
N LEU A 133 -3.72 -9.67 -5.64
CA LEU A 133 -4.46 -9.47 -4.40
C LEU A 133 -5.72 -8.64 -4.64
N LEU A 134 -5.60 -7.55 -5.39
CA LEU A 134 -6.72 -6.69 -5.71
C LEU A 134 -7.80 -7.41 -6.54
N LEU A 135 -7.40 -8.14 -7.58
CA LEU A 135 -8.31 -8.92 -8.40
C LEU A 135 -9.01 -9.98 -7.57
N LEU A 136 -8.28 -10.68 -6.70
CA LEU A 136 -8.81 -11.70 -5.80
C LEU A 136 -9.87 -11.13 -4.86
N VAL A 137 -9.54 -10.07 -4.10
CA VAL A 137 -10.50 -9.46 -3.16
C VAL A 137 -11.73 -8.92 -3.89
N THR A 138 -11.52 -8.29 -5.05
CA THR A 138 -12.62 -7.77 -5.88
C THR A 138 -13.53 -8.90 -6.37
N ALA A 139 -12.95 -10.01 -6.85
CA ALA A 139 -13.70 -11.18 -7.31
C ALA A 139 -14.46 -11.86 -6.16
N LEU A 140 -13.83 -12.00 -4.99
CA LEU A 140 -14.47 -12.55 -3.79
C LEU A 140 -15.65 -11.69 -3.34
N LEU A 141 -15.48 -10.37 -3.25
CA LEU A 141 -16.56 -9.45 -2.91
C LEU A 141 -17.72 -9.49 -3.92
N ALA A 142 -17.41 -9.64 -5.21
CA ALA A 142 -18.42 -9.79 -6.25
C ALA A 142 -19.16 -11.14 -6.15
N ARG A 143 -18.45 -12.22 -5.82
CA ARG A 143 -19.03 -13.56 -5.61
C ARG A 143 -19.96 -13.59 -4.40
N PHE A 144 -19.61 -12.89 -3.33
CA PHE A 144 -20.39 -12.82 -2.08
C PHE A 144 -21.18 -11.52 -1.98
N GLY A 145 -22.15 -11.33 -2.90
CA GLY A 145 -22.95 -10.10 -2.97
C GLY A 145 -23.67 -9.71 -1.67
N SER A 146 -24.00 -10.67 -0.80
CA SER A 146 -24.57 -10.42 0.53
C SER A 146 -23.58 -9.73 1.47
N ILE A 147 -22.31 -10.15 1.48
CA ILE A 147 -21.22 -9.52 2.23
C ILE A 147 -21.01 -8.10 1.72
N LEU A 148 -20.97 -7.92 0.39
CA LEU A 148 -20.86 -6.61 -0.23
C LEU A 148 -22.01 -5.67 0.18
N ALA A 149 -23.24 -6.17 0.21
CA ALA A 149 -24.40 -5.40 0.66
C ALA A 149 -24.31 -5.04 2.15
N LEU A 150 -23.84 -5.96 3.00
CA LEU A 150 -23.61 -5.71 4.43
C LEU A 150 -22.53 -4.64 4.65
N LEU A 151 -21.38 -4.75 3.97
CA LEU A 151 -20.28 -3.78 4.06
C LEU A 151 -20.72 -2.38 3.60
N ARG A 152 -21.58 -2.28 2.58
CA ARG A 152 -22.18 -1.00 2.17
C ARG A 152 -23.15 -0.44 3.21
N LYS A 153 -23.99 -1.29 3.83
CA LYS A 153 -24.89 -0.87 4.92
C LYS A 153 -24.11 -0.40 6.14
N LEU A 154 -23.01 -1.08 6.46
CA LEU A 154 -22.11 -0.77 7.57
C LEU A 154 -21.01 0.23 7.20
N ARG A 155 -21.14 0.95 6.07
CA ARG A 155 -20.07 1.83 5.56
C ARG A 155 -19.55 2.79 6.64
N MET A 156 -20.45 3.42 7.39
CA MET A 156 -20.07 4.33 8.48
C MET A 156 -19.35 3.63 9.63
N ALA A 157 -19.81 2.45 10.05
CA ALA A 157 -19.13 1.66 11.08
C ALA A 157 -17.72 1.25 10.62
N THR A 158 -17.58 0.76 9.37
CA THR A 158 -16.27 0.40 8.80
C THR A 158 -15.36 1.62 8.60
N THR A 159 -15.93 2.80 8.32
CA THR A 159 -15.18 4.06 8.24
C THR A 159 -14.60 4.44 9.60
N ILE A 160 -15.43 4.42 10.64
CA ILE A 160 -15.02 4.74 12.01
C ILE A 160 -13.96 3.74 12.48
N LEU A 161 -14.16 2.45 12.21
CA LEU A 161 -13.19 1.41 12.57
C LEU A 161 -11.82 1.65 11.92
N LEU A 162 -11.77 1.91 10.61
CA LEU A 162 -10.52 2.16 9.90
C LEU A 162 -9.85 3.45 10.36
N ALA A 163 -10.61 4.53 10.57
CA ALA A 163 -10.09 5.78 11.09
C ALA A 163 -9.55 5.62 12.51
N ALA A 164 -10.28 4.94 13.40
CA ALA A 164 -9.86 4.68 14.76
C ALA A 164 -8.61 3.80 14.82
N LEU A 165 -8.51 2.78 13.97
CA LEU A 165 -7.32 1.93 13.85
C LEU A 165 -6.11 2.74 13.39
N GLY A 166 -6.27 3.57 12.35
CA GLY A 166 -5.19 4.44 11.88
C GLY A 166 -4.75 5.45 12.93
N VAL A 167 -5.68 6.09 13.64
CA VAL A 167 -5.38 7.02 14.74
C VAL A 167 -4.67 6.31 15.89
N PHE A 168 -5.14 5.12 16.27
CA PHE A 168 -4.50 4.32 17.31
C PHE A 168 -3.04 4.05 16.96
N TRP A 169 -2.76 3.56 15.75
CA TRP A 169 -1.39 3.33 15.30
C TRP A 169 -0.56 4.61 15.21
N THR A 170 -1.14 5.72 14.75
CA THR A 170 -0.43 7.02 14.74
C THR A 170 -0.02 7.45 16.15
N VAL A 171 -0.88 7.22 17.16
CA VAL A 171 -0.55 7.52 18.56
C VAL A 171 0.50 6.55 19.10
N GLU A 172 0.38 5.26 18.80
CA GLU A 172 1.37 4.25 19.19
C GLU A 172 2.75 4.57 18.62
N THR A 173 2.84 4.89 17.33
CA THR A 173 4.09 5.30 16.67
C THR A 173 4.72 6.55 17.30
N LEU A 174 3.94 7.47 17.85
CA LEU A 174 4.45 8.73 18.42
C LEU A 174 4.84 8.63 19.91
N TRP A 175 4.25 7.69 20.66
CA TRP A 175 4.39 7.60 22.13
C TRP A 175 4.84 6.23 22.66
N GLY A 176 4.95 5.21 21.80
CA GLY A 176 5.51 3.89 22.09
C GLY A 176 6.99 3.80 21.78
#